data_AF-A0A1H7MK07-F1
#
_entry.id   AF-A0A1H7MK07-F1
#
_cell.length_a   1.000
_cell.length_b   1.000
_cell.length_c   1.000
_cell.angle_alpha   90.00
_cell.angle_beta   90.00
_cell.angle_gamma   90.00
#
_symmetry.space_group_name_H-M   'P 1'
#
loop_
_entity.id
_entity.type
_entity.pdbx_description
1 polymer ?
#
loop_
_entity_poly.entity_id
_entity_poly.type
_entity_poly.pdbx_seq_one_letter_code
_entity_poly.pdbx_strand_id
1 'polypeptide(L)' 'MKRSNCLIWAVCLYLRRRRKGDASIYLSVRRSRWGRFPHFLVMRQRRDGLFRAVSYKPIHPQEKKLPPPVFRGRSRWGDL' A
#
# COMPACT_ATOMS: atom_id res chain seq x y z
N MET A 1 8.88 -16.61 -3.43
CA MET A 1 8.08 -15.40 -3.12
C MET A 1 8.99 -14.17 -3.07
N LYS A 2 8.83 -13.18 -3.97
CA LYS A 2 9.66 -11.98 -4.02
C LYS A 2 9.41 -11.08 -2.79
N ARG A 3 10.48 -10.56 -2.18
CA ARG A 3 10.41 -9.53 -1.12
C ARG A 3 10.19 -8.17 -1.79
N SER A 4 9.35 -7.33 -1.22
CA SER A 4 9.10 -5.96 -1.70
C SER A 4 8.80 -5.04 -0.52
N ASN A 5 8.60 -3.75 -0.75
CA ASN A 5 8.17 -2.81 0.28
C ASN A 5 6.90 -2.08 -0.14
N CYS A 6 6.28 -1.39 0.82
CA CYS A 6 5.01 -0.70 0.59
C CYS A 6 5.11 0.41 -0.47
N LEU A 7 6.24 1.11 -0.57
CA LEU A 7 6.47 2.16 -1.58
C LEU A 7 6.52 1.59 -2.99
N ILE A 8 7.44 0.64 -3.23
CA ILE A 8 7.61 -0.01 -4.54
C ILE A 8 6.30 -0.69 -4.95
N TRP A 9 5.67 -1.41 -4.02
CA TRP A 9 4.40 -2.05 -4.29
C TRP A 9 3.31 -1.04 -4.68
N ALA A 10 3.18 0.07 -3.93
CA ALA A 10 2.15 1.08 -4.20
C ALA A 10 2.38 1.78 -5.55
N VAL A 11 3.62 2.16 -5.86
CA VAL A 11 3.99 2.78 -7.14
C VAL A 11 3.75 1.81 -8.30
N CYS A 12 4.19 0.56 -8.20
CA CYS A 12 3.96 -0.45 -9.23
C CYS A 12 2.46 -0.69 -9.46
N LEU A 13 1.65 -0.75 -8.39
CA LEU A 13 0.21 -0.92 -8.51
C LEU A 13 -0.45 0.30 -9.16
N TYR A 14 -0.08 1.51 -8.74
CA TYR A 14 -0.55 2.77 -9.33
C TYR A 14 -0.25 2.82 -10.83
N LEU A 15 1.01 2.62 -11.22
CA LEU A 15 1.43 2.65 -12.63
C LEU A 15 0.74 1.57 -13.46
N ARG A 16 0.59 0.35 -12.92
CA ARG A 16 -0.09 -0.75 -13.61
C ARG A 16 -1.57 -0.44 -13.86
N ARG A 17 -2.23 0.24 -12.92
CA ARG A 17 -3.64 0.59 -13.02
C ARG A 17 -3.88 1.80 -13.91
N ARG A 18 -3.04 2.83 -13.80
CA ARG A 18 -3.02 3.98 -14.73
C ARG A 18 -2.81 3.54 -16.17
N ARG A 19 -1.87 2.61 -16.43
CA ARG A 19 -1.67 2.01 -17.76
C ARG A 19 -2.89 1.24 -18.30
N LYS A 20 -3.81 0.83 -17.43
CA LYS A 20 -5.09 0.20 -17.81
C LYS A 20 -6.24 1.21 -17.94
N GLY A 21 -5.97 2.52 -17.86
CA GLY A 21 -6.98 3.57 -17.93
C GLY A 21 -7.74 3.81 -16.62
N ASP A 22 -7.31 3.24 -15.49
CA ASP A 22 -7.94 3.48 -14.19
C ASP A 22 -7.56 4.88 -13.68
N ALA A 23 -8.37 5.89 -14.01
CA ALA A 23 -8.16 7.26 -13.57
C ALA A 23 -8.50 7.48 -12.08
N SER A 24 -9.27 6.56 -11.48
CA SER A 24 -9.79 6.64 -10.11
C SER A 24 -8.80 6.17 -9.04
N ILE A 25 -7.51 6.07 -9.38
CA ILE A 25 -6.48 5.52 -8.52
C ILE A 25 -5.49 6.59 -8.06
N TYR A 26 -5.21 6.61 -6.76
CA TYR A 26 -4.41 7.63 -6.10
C TYR A 26 -3.35 6.97 -5.20
N LEU A 27 -2.16 7.56 -5.16
CA LEU A 27 -1.16 7.24 -4.16
C LEU A 27 -1.47 8.01 -2.88
N SER A 28 -1.37 7.34 -1.75
CA SER A 28 -1.57 7.94 -0.43
C SER A 28 -0.51 7.44 0.54
N VAL A 29 -0.25 8.24 1.56
CA VAL A 29 0.70 7.93 2.61
C VAL A 29 0.03 8.14 3.95
N ARG A 30 0.26 7.21 4.87
CA ARG A 30 -0.16 7.36 6.27
C ARG A 30 0.95 6.91 7.21
N ARG A 31 0.79 7.19 8.49
CA ARG A 31 1.68 6.67 9.53
C ARG A 31 1.45 5.17 9.72
N SER A 32 2.53 4.40 9.83
CA SER A 32 2.45 2.98 10.14
C SER A 32 1.86 2.76 11.55
N ARG A 33 1.07 1.68 11.71
CA ARG A 33 0.57 1.23 13.03
C ARG A 33 1.67 0.56 13.88
N TRP A 34 2.82 0.25 13.28
CA TRP A 34 3.93 -0.50 13.91
C TRP A 34 5.19 0.36 14.13
N GLY A 35 5.08 1.68 14.04
CA GLY A 35 6.18 2.62 14.28
C GLY A 35 6.02 3.99 13.60
N ARG A 36 6.98 4.89 13.81
CA ARG A 36 6.98 6.28 13.28
C ARG A 36 7.43 6.38 11.80
N PHE A 37 7.08 5.41 10.97
CA PHE A 37 7.51 5.39 9.56
C PHE A 37 6.33 5.58 8.60
N PRO A 38 6.57 6.21 7.44
CA PRO A 38 5.55 6.35 6.41
C PRO A 38 5.17 4.98 5.84
N HIS A 39 3.88 4.79 5.61
CA HIS A 39 3.31 3.61 5.00
C HIS A 39 2.53 4.04 3.75
N PHE A 40 3.04 3.64 2.59
CA PHE A 40 2.43 3.95 1.30
C PHE A 40 1.30 2.97 1.01
N LEU A 41 0.18 3.52 0.55
CA LEU A 41 -1.01 2.79 0.16
C LEU A 41 -1.59 3.37 -1.12
N VAL A 42 -2.45 2.60 -1.76
CA VAL A 42 -3.15 3.00 -2.98
C VAL A 42 -4.62 3.14 -2.64
N MET A 43 -5.20 4.30 -2.92
CA MET A 43 -6.63 4.54 -2.77
C MET A 43 -7.29 4.43 -4.13
N ARG A 44 -8.40 3.71 -4.20
CA ARG A 44 -9.25 3.66 -5.38
C ARG A 44 -10.59 4.29 -5.07
N GLN A 45 -10.94 5.37 -5.77
CA GLN A 45 -12.27 5.94 -5.73
C GLN A 45 -13.22 5.02 -6.51
N ARG A 46 -14.32 4.63 -5.89
CA ARG A 46 -15.38 3.87 -6.52
C ARG A 46 -16.40 4.84 -7.15
N ARG A 47 -17.27 4.31 -8.02
CA ARG A 47 -18.34 5.09 -8.67
C ARG A 47 -19.36 5.66 -7.67
N ASP A 48 -19.46 5.07 -6.48
CA ASP A 48 -20.28 5.53 -5.36
C ASP A 48 -19.63 6.68 -4.56
N GLY A 49 -18.47 7.19 -4.99
CA GLY A 49 -17.72 8.24 -4.31
C GLY A 49 -16.86 7.74 -3.14
N LEU A 50 -16.98 6.47 -2.73
CA LEU A 50 -16.23 5.91 -1.61
C LEU A 50 -14.80 5.56 -2.02
N PHE A 51 -13.86 5.79 -1.11
CA PHE A 51 -12.46 5.39 -1.31
C PHE A 51 -12.20 4.01 -0.70
N ARG A 52 -11.68 3.10 -1.51
CA ARG A 52 -11.17 1.81 -1.04
C ARG A 52 -9.64 1.86 -0.99
N ALA A 53 -9.09 1.82 0.22
CA ALA A 53 -7.65 1.73 0.45
C ALA A 53 -7.14 0.30 0.21
N VAL A 54 -5.97 0.20 -0.42
CA VAL A 54 -5.20 -1.02 -0.61
C VAL A 54 -3.80 -0.81 -0.09
N SER A 55 -3.43 -1.61 0.89
CA SER A 55 -2.11 -1.55 1.53
C SER A 55 -1.33 -2.84 1.32
N TYR A 56 -0.01 -2.75 1.41
CA TYR A 56 0.88 -3.91 1.39
C TYR A 56 1.55 -4.07 2.74
N LYS A 57 1.10 -5.06 3.51
CA LYS A 57 1.55 -5.29 4.89
C LYS A 57 2.40 -6.54 4.99
N PRO A 58 3.40 -6.57 5.88
CA PRO A 58 4.14 -7.79 6.17
C PRO A 58 3.21 -8.89 6.69
N ILE A 59 3.48 -10.14 6.32
CA ILE A 59 2.70 -11.31 6.77
C ILE A 59 2.89 -11.52 8.27
N HIS A 60 4.10 -11.28 8.77
CA HIS A 60 4.44 -11.31 10.19
C HIS A 60 5.00 -9.94 10.59
N PRO A 61 4.14 -8.96 10.94
CA PRO A 61 4.60 -7.68 11.45
C PRO A 61 5.33 -7.90 12.78
N GLN A 62 6.47 -7.24 12.94
CA GLN A 62 7.20 -7.16 14.20
C GLN A 62 7.42 -5.68 14.48
N GLU A 63 7.22 -5.25 15.72
CA GLU A 63 7.58 -3.90 16.14
C GLU A 63 9.09 -3.72 16.02
N LYS A 64 9.50 -2.74 15.22
CA LYS A 64 10.90 -2.42 14.97
C LYS A 64 11.06 -0.91 14.93
N LYS A 65 12.20 -0.42 15.45
CA LYS A 65 12.58 1.00 15.34
C LYS A 65 12.63 1.46 13.88
N LEU A 66 13.01 0.55 12.97
CA LEU A 66 13.08 0.80 11.54
C LEU A 66 12.33 -0.31 10.78
N PRO A 67 11.44 0.02 9.81
CA PRO A 67 10.82 -0.99 8.98
C PRO A 67 11.89 -1.70 8.13
N PRO A 68 11.73 -3.01 7.87
CA PRO A 68 12.62 -3.71 6.95
C PRO A 68 12.51 -3.08 5.54
N PRO A 69 13.64 -2.82 4.85
CA PRO A 69 13.65 -2.18 3.54
C PRO A 69 12.93 -3.01 2.46
N VAL A 70 12.85 -4.33 2.65
CA VAL A 70 12.00 -5.26 1.89
C VAL A 70 11.48 -6.36 2.82
N PHE A 71 10.22 -6.74 2.68
CA PHE A 71 9.56 -7.78 3.46
C PHE A 71 8.69 -8.67 2.59
N ARG A 72 8.33 -9.84 3.13
CA ARG A 72 7.25 -10.67 2.55
C ARG A 72 5.92 -10.10 3.04
N GLY A 73 5.16 -9.50 2.12
CA GLY A 73 3.88 -8.91 2.44
C GLY A 73 2.71 -9.46 1.63
N ARG A 74 1.50 -9.09 2.03
CA ARG A 74 0.24 -9.35 1.35
C ARG A 74 -0.51 -8.05 1.10
N SER A 75 -1.20 -7.99 -0.04
CA SER A 75 -2.11 -6.90 -0.36
C SER A 75 -3.40 -7.05 0.43
N ARG A 76 -3.78 -6.03 1.19
CA ARG A 76 -5.02 -6.00 1.96
C ARG A 76 -5.90 -4.87 1.46
N TRP A 77 -7.15 -5.20 1.12
CA TRP A 77 -8.17 -4.25 0.72
C TRP A 77 -9.00 -3.81 1.93
N GLY A 78 -9.51 -2.58 1.89
CA GLY A 78 -10.38 -2.04 2.95
C GLY A 78 -9.62 -1.62 4.20
N ASP A 79 -8.35 -1.28 4.03
CA ASP A 79 -7.48 -0.96 5.14
C ASP A 79 -7.54 0.53 5.48
N LEU A 80 -8.68 0.96 6.03
CA LEU A 80 -8.87 2.26 6.68
C LEU A 80 -8.47 2.14 8.15
#